data_AF-A0AAW1I4V7-F1
#
_entry.id   AF-A0AAW1I4V7-F1
#
_cell.length_a   1.000
_cell.length_b   1.000
_cell.length_c   1.000
_cell.angle_alpha   90.00
_cell.angle_beta   90.00
_cell.angle_gamma   90.00
#
_symmetry.space_group_name_H-M   'P 1'
#
loop_
_entity.id
_entity.type
_entity.pdbx_description
1 polymer ?
#
loop_
_entity_poly.entity_id
_entity_poly.type
_entity_poly.pdbx_seq_one_letter_code
_entity_poly.pdbx_strand_id
1 'polypeptide(L)'
;MESKATSSVNLLVAMVVLFITSFVLANTVVESAPIPSPSEDYQVQKCASEIGETCGNSIFHYVFGAGKHVSKECCTVLLNAGERCHELLTTVTIRLEHFPKQQAKEIRCKNDKVWEFCKRRGQISN
;
A
#
# COMPACT_ATOMS: atom_id res chain seq x y z
N MET A 1 23.03 56.93 -46.69
CA MET A 1 22.06 57.32 -45.66
C MET A 1 21.33 56.06 -45.23
N GLU A 2 21.90 55.26 -44.33
CA GLU A 2 21.29 54.01 -43.85
C GLU A 2 21.55 53.85 -42.35
N SER A 3 20.54 54.11 -41.52
CA SER A 3 20.40 53.57 -40.15
C SER A 3 19.22 54.26 -39.45
N LYS A 4 18.00 53.77 -39.71
CA LYS A 4 16.86 53.96 -38.80
C LYS A 4 15.97 52.72 -38.71
N ALA A 5 16.04 51.78 -39.65
CA ALA A 5 15.19 50.59 -39.66
C ALA A 5 15.69 49.46 -38.73
N THR A 6 16.99 49.36 -38.48
CA THR A 6 17.59 48.24 -37.74
C THR A 6 17.30 48.29 -36.23
N SER A 7 17.13 49.50 -35.66
CA SER A 7 16.87 49.67 -34.23
C SER A 7 15.43 49.28 -33.85
N SER A 8 14.45 49.65 -34.68
CA SER A 8 13.02 49.35 -34.46
C SER A 8 12.72 47.86 -34.61
N VAL A 9 13.38 47.18 -35.56
CA VAL A 9 13.25 45.73 -35.76
C VAL A 9 13.83 44.98 -34.56
N ASN A 10 15.01 45.37 -34.07
CA ASN A 10 15.62 44.74 -32.89
C ASN A 10 14.78 44.93 -31.62
N LEU A 11 14.11 46.08 -31.47
CA LEU A 11 13.20 46.33 -30.35
C LEU A 11 11.93 45.47 -30.44
N LEU A 12 11.35 45.32 -31.63
CA LEU A 12 10.20 44.44 -31.87
C LEU A 12 10.55 42.98 -31.61
N VAL A 13 11.71 42.51 -32.08
CA VAL A 13 12.20 41.14 -31.84
C VAL A 13 12.41 40.88 -30.34
N ALA A 14 12.99 41.83 -29.60
CA ALA A 14 13.20 41.71 -28.15
C ALA A 14 11.86 41.59 -27.38
N MET A 15 10.86 42.38 -27.76
CA MET A 15 9.53 42.32 -27.15
C MET A 15 8.85 40.97 -27.39
N VAL A 16 8.90 40.45 -28.62
CA VAL A 16 8.33 39.13 -28.97
C VAL A 16 9.02 37.99 -28.19
N VAL A 17 10.35 38.03 -28.05
CA VAL A 17 11.10 37.03 -27.27
C VAL A 17 10.69 37.04 -25.79
N LEU A 18 10.46 38.21 -25.19
CA LEU A 18 10.01 38.32 -23.79
C LEU A 18 8.59 37.77 -23.55
N PHE A 19 7.68 37.95 -24.52
CA PHE A 19 6.34 37.38 -24.45
C PHE A 19 6.35 35.84 -24.61
N ILE A 20 7.20 35.31 -25.49
CA ILE A 20 7.31 33.87 -25.73
C ILE A 20 7.91 33.14 -24.51
N THR A 21 8.95 33.69 -23.88
CA THR A 21 9.58 33.05 -22.69
C THR A 21 8.64 32.98 -21.49
N SER A 22 7.75 33.97 -21.35
CA SER A 22 6.74 34.00 -20.30
C SER A 22 5.64 32.95 -20.51
N PHE A 23 5.27 32.66 -21.77
CA PHE A 23 4.27 31.65 -22.10
C PHE A 23 4.77 30.20 -21.91
N VAL A 24 6.07 29.96 -22.09
CA VAL A 24 6.65 28.60 -21.99
C VAL A 24 6.69 28.08 -20.54
N LEU A 25 6.81 28.96 -19.54
CA LEU A 25 6.84 28.57 -18.12
C LEU A 25 5.47 28.12 -17.56
N ALA A 26 4.36 28.39 -18.26
CA ALA A 26 3.03 28.09 -17.74
C ALA A 26 2.54 26.65 -18.03
N ASN A 27 3.16 25.91 -18.96
CA ASN A 27 2.52 24.74 -19.56
C ASN A 27 3.28 23.39 -19.41
N THR A 28 4.26 23.24 -18.52
CA THR A 28 5.03 21.98 -18.41
C THR A 28 5.03 21.30 -17.03
N VAL A 29 4.04 21.52 -16.19
CA VAL A 29 3.85 20.64 -15.01
C VAL A 29 2.57 19.84 -15.20
N VAL A 30 2.69 18.73 -15.93
CA VAL A 30 1.78 17.59 -15.72
C VAL A 30 2.23 16.96 -14.41
N GLU A 31 1.79 17.52 -13.29
CA GLU A 31 1.85 16.88 -11.98
C GLU A 31 0.98 15.63 -12.09
N SER A 32 1.58 14.46 -12.27
CA SER A 32 0.84 13.21 -12.17
C SER A 32 0.34 13.11 -10.73
N ALA A 33 -0.94 13.44 -10.51
CA ALA A 33 -1.57 13.34 -9.21
C ALA A 33 -1.34 11.92 -8.63
N PRO A 34 -0.97 11.79 -7.34
CA PRO A 34 -0.82 10.49 -6.72
C PRO A 34 -2.11 9.68 -6.87
N ILE A 35 -2.00 8.44 -7.36
CA ILE A 35 -3.12 7.49 -7.41
C ILE A 35 -3.66 7.35 -5.99
N PRO A 36 -4.98 7.55 -5.75
CA PRO A 36 -5.55 7.38 -4.42
C PRO A 36 -5.23 5.98 -3.89
N SER A 37 -4.65 5.87 -2.70
CA SER A 37 -4.48 4.57 -2.04
C SER A 37 -5.86 3.97 -1.75
N PRO A 38 -6.06 2.66 -1.94
CA PRO A 38 -7.34 2.02 -1.63
C PRO A 38 -7.73 2.24 -0.15
N SER A 39 -9.04 2.35 0.14
CA SER A 39 -9.53 2.47 1.52
C SER A 39 -9.12 1.26 2.37
N GLU A 40 -9.04 1.45 3.70
CA GLU A 40 -8.70 0.36 4.62
C GLU A 40 -9.73 -0.78 4.52
N ASP A 41 -11.03 -0.45 4.44
CA ASP A 41 -12.12 -1.43 4.28
C ASP A 41 -11.95 -2.29 3.03
N TYR A 42 -11.59 -1.68 1.90
CA TYR A 42 -11.32 -2.43 0.67
C TYR A 42 -10.12 -3.37 0.83
N GLN A 43 -9.07 -2.92 1.51
CA GLN A 43 -7.89 -3.76 1.75
C GLN A 43 -8.20 -4.91 2.70
N VAL A 44 -8.97 -4.67 3.76
CA VAL A 44 -9.45 -5.70 4.68
C VAL A 44 -10.29 -6.74 3.92
N GLN A 45 -11.24 -6.28 3.11
CA GLN A 45 -12.09 -7.17 2.31
C GLN A 45 -11.26 -8.00 1.32
N LYS A 46 -10.32 -7.38 0.61
CA LYS A 46 -9.41 -8.07 -0.31
C LYS A 46 -8.61 -9.14 0.43
N CYS A 47 -7.97 -8.79 1.54
CA CYS A 47 -7.18 -9.74 2.33
C CYS A 47 -8.02 -10.90 2.88
N ALA A 48 -9.22 -10.60 3.41
CA ALA A 48 -10.13 -11.63 3.90
C ALA A 48 -10.57 -12.57 2.76
N SER A 49 -10.81 -12.04 1.56
CA SER A 49 -11.19 -12.85 0.38
C SER A 49 -10.06 -13.74 -0.12
N GLU A 50 -8.81 -13.26 -0.09
CA GLU A 50 -7.63 -14.04 -0.51
C GLU A 50 -7.33 -15.18 0.47
N ILE A 51 -7.58 -14.97 1.77
CA ILE A 51 -7.40 -15.99 2.80
C ILE A 51 -8.58 -16.97 2.83
N GLY A 52 -9.79 -16.50 2.56
CA GLY A 52 -11.01 -17.30 2.57
C GLY A 52 -11.48 -17.69 3.97
N GLU A 53 -12.75 -18.09 4.08
CA GLU A 53 -13.42 -18.35 5.36
C GLU A 53 -12.78 -19.50 6.15
N THR A 54 -12.55 -20.65 5.51
CA THR A 54 -12.02 -21.85 6.18
C THR A 54 -10.66 -21.59 6.81
N CYS A 55 -9.73 -21.02 6.05
CA CYS A 55 -8.40 -20.71 6.55
C CYS A 55 -8.39 -19.49 7.47
N GLY A 56 -9.22 -18.48 7.17
CA GLY A 56 -9.44 -17.32 8.02
C GLY A 56 -9.87 -17.72 9.44
N ASN A 57 -10.86 -18.60 9.58
CA ASN A 57 -11.30 -19.10 10.88
C ASN A 57 -10.19 -19.88 11.60
N SER A 58 -9.48 -20.76 10.91
CA SER A 58 -8.36 -21.51 11.52
C SER A 58 -7.29 -20.58 12.09
N ILE A 59 -6.89 -19.56 11.32
CA ILE A 59 -5.88 -18.58 11.71
C ILE A 59 -6.41 -17.68 12.83
N PHE A 60 -7.66 -17.21 12.72
CA PHE A 60 -8.32 -16.41 13.75
C PHE A 60 -8.36 -17.15 15.10
N HIS A 61 -8.75 -18.43 15.11
CA HIS A 61 -8.75 -19.23 16.33
C HIS A 61 -7.36 -19.45 16.92
N TYR A 62 -6.31 -19.50 16.09
CA TYR A 62 -4.93 -19.56 16.56
C TYR A 62 -4.51 -18.25 17.25
N VAL A 63 -4.79 -17.12 16.59
CA VAL A 63 -4.32 -15.79 17.04
C VAL A 63 -5.13 -15.26 18.22
N PHE A 64 -6.46 -15.34 18.16
CA PHE A 64 -7.36 -14.75 19.15
C PHE A 64 -7.90 -15.76 20.15
N GLY A 65 -7.91 -17.05 19.81
CA GLY A 65 -8.46 -18.12 20.64
C GLY A 65 -7.41 -19.02 21.30
N ALA A 66 -7.85 -20.24 21.59
CA ALA A 66 -7.04 -21.34 22.12
C ALA A 66 -6.62 -22.34 21.03
N GLY A 67 -6.83 -22.02 19.75
CA GLY A 67 -6.41 -22.85 18.62
C GLY A 67 -4.89 -23.05 18.61
N LYS A 68 -4.44 -24.25 18.22
CA LYS A 68 -3.00 -24.61 18.24
C LYS A 68 -2.43 -24.99 16.89
N HIS A 69 -3.28 -25.15 15.87
CA HIS A 69 -2.87 -25.72 14.60
C HIS A 69 -3.51 -24.98 13.42
N VAL A 70 -2.67 -24.71 12.43
CA VAL A 70 -3.05 -24.26 11.09
C VAL A 70 -2.53 -25.32 10.11
N SER A 71 -3.35 -25.72 9.13
CA SER A 71 -2.97 -26.74 8.15
C SER A 71 -1.89 -26.23 7.19
N LYS A 72 -1.18 -27.14 6.52
CA LYS A 72 -0.20 -26.76 5.47
C LYS A 72 -0.85 -25.98 4.33
N GLU A 73 -2.06 -26.39 3.95
CA GLU A 73 -2.87 -25.71 2.93
C GLU A 73 -3.18 -24.27 3.35
N CYS A 74 -3.69 -24.07 4.58
CA CYS A 74 -3.97 -22.72 5.07
C CYS A 74 -2.71 -21.87 5.27
N CYS A 75 -1.57 -22.48 5.58
CA CYS A 75 -0.31 -21.77 5.55
C CYS A 75 0.09 -21.33 4.14
N THR A 76 -0.15 -22.16 3.12
CA THR A 76 0.12 -21.78 1.72
C THR A 76 -0.76 -20.61 1.30
N VAL A 77 -2.05 -20.67 1.63
CA VAL A 77 -3.01 -19.59 1.39
C VAL A 77 -2.61 -18.29 2.11
N LEU A 78 -2.25 -18.36 3.39
CA LEU A 78 -1.82 -17.20 4.17
C LEU A 78 -0.55 -16.56 3.59
N LEU A 79 0.45 -17.38 3.22
CA LEU A 79 1.69 -16.88 2.63
C LEU A 79 1.44 -16.23 1.25
N ASN A 80 0.51 -16.77 0.46
CA ASN A 80 0.12 -16.20 -0.83
C ASN A 80 -0.62 -14.86 -0.67
N ALA A 81 -1.50 -14.73 0.33
CA ALA A 81 -2.14 -13.46 0.69
C ALA A 81 -1.12 -12.43 1.20
N GLY A 82 -0.04 -12.91 1.84
CA GLY A 82 1.12 -12.12 2.21
C GLY A 82 1.06 -11.52 3.60
N GLU A 83 2.24 -11.10 4.08
CA GLU A 83 2.45 -10.61 5.45
C GLU A 83 1.58 -9.38 5.76
N ARG A 84 1.44 -8.49 4.77
CA ARG A 84 0.58 -7.30 4.90
C ARG A 84 -0.86 -7.68 5.23
N CYS A 85 -1.42 -8.70 4.56
CA CYS A 85 -2.79 -9.13 4.83
C CYS A 85 -2.94 -9.73 6.22
N HIS A 86 -1.96 -10.55 6.63
CA HIS A 86 -1.90 -11.11 7.97
C HIS A 86 -1.86 -10.02 9.07
N GLU A 87 -0.97 -9.05 8.93
CA GLU A 87 -0.84 -7.92 9.87
C GLU A 87 -2.05 -6.99 9.87
N LEU A 88 -2.60 -6.69 8.69
CA LEU A 88 -3.75 -5.80 8.54
C LEU A 88 -4.97 -6.36 9.26
N LEU A 89 -5.33 -7.61 8.98
CA LEU A 89 -6.51 -8.24 9.56
C LEU A 89 -6.40 -8.32 11.09
N THR A 90 -5.22 -8.68 11.61
CA THR A 90 -5.01 -8.72 13.06
C THR A 90 -5.04 -7.33 13.68
N THR A 91 -4.41 -6.33 13.07
CA THR A 91 -4.38 -4.96 13.61
C THR A 91 -5.76 -4.31 13.62
N VAL A 92 -6.54 -4.49 12.54
CA VAL A 92 -7.91 -3.99 12.46
C VAL A 92 -8.78 -4.67 13.51
N THR A 93 -8.68 -6.00 13.67
CA THR A 93 -9.42 -6.75 14.70
C THR A 93 -9.06 -6.27 16.10
N ILE A 94 -7.77 -6.08 16.40
CA ILE A 94 -7.32 -5.54 17.70
C ILE A 94 -8.00 -4.20 18.01
N ARG A 95 -8.07 -3.33 17.01
CA ARG A 95 -8.63 -1.98 17.12
C ARG A 95 -10.15 -2.01 17.27
N LEU A 96 -10.86 -2.78 16.45
CA LEU A 96 -12.33 -2.86 16.46
C LEU A 96 -12.87 -3.49 17.75
N GLU A 97 -12.20 -4.52 18.24
CA GLU A 97 -12.58 -5.22 19.49
C GLU A 97 -12.05 -4.53 20.76
N HIS A 98 -11.34 -3.40 20.62
CA HIS A 98 -10.84 -2.60 21.74
C HIS A 98 -10.00 -3.40 22.77
N PHE A 99 -9.18 -4.33 22.29
CA PHE A 99 -8.36 -5.16 23.17
C PHE A 99 -7.43 -4.33 24.07
N PRO A 100 -7.34 -4.62 25.38
CA PRO A 100 -6.38 -3.97 26.28
C PRO A 100 -4.95 -4.10 25.78
N LYS A 101 -4.10 -3.10 26.05
CA LYS A 101 -2.70 -3.07 25.55
C LYS A 101 -1.93 -4.36 25.82
N GLN A 102 -2.09 -4.95 26.99
CA GLN A 102 -1.38 -6.19 27.34
C GLN A 102 -1.87 -7.38 26.50
N GLN A 103 -3.19 -7.53 26.36
CA GLN A 103 -3.79 -8.58 25.52
C GLN A 103 -3.45 -8.37 24.04
N ALA A 104 -3.44 -7.13 23.55
CA ALA A 104 -3.02 -6.80 22.21
C ALA A 104 -1.56 -7.21 21.92
N LYS A 105 -0.65 -7.05 22.90
CA LYS A 105 0.73 -7.55 22.78
C LYS A 105 0.77 -9.07 22.65
N GLU A 106 0.00 -9.78 23.45
CA GLU A 106 -0.08 -11.25 23.38
C GLU A 106 -0.66 -11.73 22.05
N ILE A 107 -1.68 -11.06 21.54
CA ILE A 107 -2.27 -11.32 20.22
C ILE A 107 -1.22 -11.10 19.11
N ARG A 108 -0.48 -9.98 19.14
CA ARG A 108 0.61 -9.73 18.17
C ARG A 108 1.69 -10.81 18.24
N CYS A 109 2.11 -11.22 19.44
CA CYS A 109 3.04 -12.34 19.60
C CYS A 109 2.50 -13.65 18.99
N LYS A 110 1.20 -13.93 19.09
CA LYS A 110 0.58 -15.09 18.43
C LYS A 110 0.49 -14.90 16.91
N ASN A 111 0.24 -13.68 16.45
CA ASN A 111 0.25 -13.30 15.04
C ASN A 111 1.60 -13.62 14.39
N ASP A 112 2.69 -13.19 15.02
CA ASP A 112 4.05 -13.46 14.53
C ASP A 112 4.34 -14.97 14.54
N LYS A 113 3.92 -15.67 15.60
CA LYS A 113 4.13 -17.12 15.73
C LYS A 113 3.47 -17.91 14.60
N VAL A 114 2.24 -17.58 14.21
CA VAL A 114 1.57 -18.30 13.10
C VAL A 114 2.23 -18.00 11.76
N TRP A 115 2.70 -16.77 11.55
CA TRP A 115 3.46 -16.39 10.35
C TRP A 115 4.76 -17.19 10.23
N GLU A 116 5.58 -17.23 11.29
CA GLU A 116 6.83 -18.00 11.34
C GLU A 116 6.59 -19.52 11.24
N PHE A 117 5.51 -20.01 11.84
CA PHE A 117 5.08 -21.39 11.69
C PHE A 117 4.75 -21.70 10.22
N CYS A 118 4.01 -20.83 9.54
CA CYS A 118 3.65 -21.02 8.15
C CYS A 118 4.83 -20.89 7.20
N LYS A 119 5.77 -19.96 7.42
CA LYS A 119 7.02 -19.91 6.62
C LYS A 119 7.81 -21.22 6.68
N ARG A 120 7.86 -21.88 7.84
CA ARG A 120 8.56 -23.17 8.00
C ARG A 120 7.82 -24.37 7.39
N ARG A 121 6.48 -24.34 7.34
CA ARG A 121 5.66 -25.46 6.82
C ARG A 121 5.17 -25.30 5.39
N GLY A 122 5.11 -24.06 4.90
CA GLY A 122 4.62 -23.70 3.57
C GLY A 122 5.64 -23.89 2.45
N GLN A 123 6.91 -24.10 2.77
CA GLN A 123 7.90 -24.51 1.78
C GLN A 123 7.74 -26.00 1.47
N ILE A 124 7.27 -26.29 0.26
CA ILE A 124 7.57 -27.56 -0.39
C ILE A 124 9.06 -27.50 -0.73
N SER A 125 9.86 -28.34 -0.08
CA SER A 125 11.18 -28.72 -0.60
C SER A 125 10.96 -29.26 -2.01
N ASN A 126 11.51 -28.57 -3.01
CA ASN A 126 11.64 -29.10 -4.37
C ASN A 126 12.89 -29.98 -4.43
#